data_AF-A0A0C2MNI5-F1
#
_entry.id   AF-A0A0C2MNI5-F1
#
_cell.length_a   1.000
_cell.length_b   1.000
_cell.length_c   1.000
_cell.angle_alpha   90.00
_cell.angle_beta   90.00
_cell.angle_gamma   90.00
#
_symmetry.space_group_name_H-M   'P 1'
#
loop_
_entity.id
_entity.type
_entity.pdbx_description
1 polymer ?
#
loop_
_entity_poly.entity_id
_entity_poly.type
_entity_poly.pdbx_seq_one_letter_code
_entity_poly.pdbx_strand_id
1 'polypeptide(L)'
;MIIVNIGCMYVLNIAMNPISLVNLIMFIGINMEFLCHMARNYLHENRRNRREKAFYSAVKTSSTIIRGIVLTKLIGIVVLAFSSSILFKVYYFQMYACAIMVGALHGLILLPVLLSYLGPFNLSSRGSMLTLPIQE
;
A
#
# COMPACT_ATOMS: atom_id res chain seq x y z
N MET A 1 3.56 -9.74 -0.02
CA MET A 1 4.21 -8.73 0.86
C MET A 1 4.94 -9.36 2.03
N ILE A 2 4.26 -10.17 2.84
CA ILE A 2 4.83 -10.80 4.04
C ILE A 2 5.99 -11.74 3.73
N ILE A 3 5.79 -12.67 2.79
CA ILE A 3 6.82 -13.66 2.42
C ILE A 3 8.11 -12.97 1.97
N VAL A 4 8.00 -11.91 1.16
CA VAL A 4 9.15 -11.15 0.67
C VAL A 4 9.82 -10.36 1.80
N ASN A 5 9.06 -9.82 2.75
CA ASN A 5 9.60 -9.16 3.93
C ASN A 5 10.34 -10.14 4.85
N ILE A 6 9.79 -11.32 5.08
CA ILE A 6 10.45 -12.39 5.84
C ILE A 6 11.73 -12.84 5.12
N GLY A 7 11.68 -12.97 3.78
CA GLY A 7 12.86 -13.25 2.97
C GLY A 7 13.94 -12.16 3.10
N CYS A 8 13.54 -10.88 3.15
CA CYS A 8 14.50 -9.80 3.37
C CYS A 8 15.08 -9.82 4.79
N MET A 9 14.27 -10.13 5.81
CA MET A 9 14.75 -10.31 7.18
C MET A 9 15.78 -11.45 7.28
N TYR A 10 15.58 -12.53 6.51
CA TYR A 10 16.54 -13.62 6.42
C TYR A 10 17.87 -13.17 5.81
N VAL A 11 17.83 -12.42 4.69
CA VAL A 11 19.04 -11.87 4.04
C VAL A 11 19.77 -10.88 4.94
N LEU A 12 19.04 -10.09 5.73
CA LEU A 12 19.59 -9.10 6.64
C LEU A 12 20.00 -9.67 8.02
N ASN A 13 19.93 -11.00 8.21
CA ASN A 13 20.23 -11.67 9.50
C ASN A 13 19.43 -11.11 10.70
N ILE A 14 18.18 -10.73 10.48
CA ILE A 14 17.32 -10.21 11.55
C ILE A 14 16.58 -11.38 12.20
N ALA A 15 16.80 -11.60 13.49
CA ALA A 15 16.10 -12.64 14.24
C ALA A 15 14.60 -12.34 14.38
N MET A 16 13.77 -13.40 14.31
CA MET A 16 12.32 -13.34 14.55
C MET A 16 12.04 -13.08 16.04
N ASN A 17 12.03 -11.80 16.42
CA ASN A 17 11.66 -11.34 17.76
C ASN A 17 10.22 -10.81 17.78
N PRO A 18 9.55 -10.75 18.95
CA PRO A 18 8.21 -10.17 19.07
C PRO A 18 8.10 -8.74 18.49
N ILE A 19 9.18 -7.96 18.63
CA ILE A 19 9.30 -6.60 18.06
C ILE A 19 9.22 -6.64 16.53
N SER A 20 9.90 -7.60 15.91
CA SER A 20 9.83 -7.79 14.46
C SER A 20 8.46 -8.29 13.99
N LEU A 21 7.76 -9.09 14.79
CA LEU A 21 6.40 -9.51 14.48
C LEU A 21 5.44 -8.31 14.45
N VAL A 22 5.51 -7.42 15.43
CA VAL A 22 4.69 -6.19 15.47
C VAL A 22 4.99 -5.30 14.25
N ASN A 23 6.26 -5.14 13.90
CA ASN A 23 6.65 -4.38 12.71
C ASN A 23 6.06 -5.01 11.44
N LEU A 24 6.09 -6.34 11.31
CA LEU A 24 5.50 -7.04 10.17
C LEU A 24 3.99 -6.82 10.07
N ILE A 25 3.25 -6.93 11.19
CA ILE A 25 1.81 -6.66 11.24
C ILE A 25 1.50 -5.22 10.85
N MET A 26 2.30 -4.26 11.31
CA MET A 26 2.12 -2.86 10.96
C MET A 26 2.30 -2.61 9.46
N PHE A 27 3.21 -3.34 8.78
CA PHE A 27 3.32 -3.25 7.33
C PHE A 27 2.09 -3.81 6.61
N ILE A 28 1.47 -4.88 7.12
CA ILE A 28 0.25 -5.43 6.52
C ILE A 28 -0.86 -4.37 6.52
N GLY A 29 -1.04 -3.64 7.61
CA GLY A 29 -2.04 -2.57 7.72
C GLY A 29 -1.86 -1.50 6.64
N ILE A 30 -0.64 -0.96 6.51
CA ILE A 30 -0.34 0.09 5.52
C ILE A 30 -0.50 -0.41 4.09
N ASN A 31 -0.11 -1.66 3.81
CA ASN A 31 -0.30 -2.24 2.48
C ASN A 31 -1.79 -2.40 2.14
N MET A 32 -2.61 -2.82 3.10
CA MET A 32 -4.06 -2.96 2.90
C MET A 32 -4.75 -1.61 2.67
N GLU A 33 -4.37 -0.56 3.39
CA GLU A 33 -4.87 0.80 3.17
C GLU A 33 -4.57 1.28 1.74
N PHE A 34 -3.35 1.05 1.26
CA PHE A 34 -2.97 1.33 -0.13
C PHE A 34 -3.83 0.57 -1.14
N LEU A 35 -4.04 -0.73 -0.92
CA LEU A 35 -4.86 -1.57 -1.79
C LEU A 35 -6.31 -1.08 -1.86
N CYS A 36 -6.93 -0.82 -0.71
CA CYS A 36 -8.33 -0.41 -0.63
C CYS A 36 -8.57 0.95 -1.31
N HIS A 37 -7.72 1.94 -1.01
CA HIS A 37 -7.84 3.25 -1.64
C HIS A 37 -7.61 3.19 -3.16
N MET A 38 -6.66 2.38 -3.63
CA MET A 38 -6.41 2.23 -5.06
C MET A 38 -7.55 1.51 -5.78
N ALA A 39 -8.07 0.42 -5.20
CA ALA A 39 -9.23 -0.28 -5.74
C ALA A 39 -10.46 0.63 -5.81
N ARG A 40 -10.73 1.40 -4.76
CA ARG A 40 -11.85 2.36 -4.72
C ARG A 40 -11.71 3.46 -5.77
N ASN A 41 -10.53 4.07 -5.88
CA ASN A 41 -10.26 5.09 -6.89
C ASN A 41 -10.35 4.52 -8.31
N TYR A 42 -9.95 3.27 -8.51
CA TYR A 42 -10.12 2.57 -9.78
C TYR A 42 -11.60 2.33 -10.10
N LEU A 43 -12.43 1.96 -9.13
CA LEU A 43 -13.86 1.75 -9.39
C LEU A 43 -14.62 3.05 -9.72
N HIS A 44 -14.22 4.18 -9.13
CA HIS A 44 -14.84 5.48 -9.40
C HIS A 44 -14.32 6.18 -10.68
N GLU A 45 -13.20 5.73 -11.24
CA GLU A 45 -12.62 6.36 -12.44
C GLU A 45 -13.30 5.83 -13.71
N ASN A 46 -13.75 6.74 -14.58
CA ASN A 46 -14.58 6.39 -15.76
C ASN A 46 -13.80 6.40 -17.08
N ARG A 47 -12.46 6.33 -17.02
CA ARG A 47 -11.62 6.32 -18.22
C ARG A 47 -11.80 5.05 -19.05
N ARG A 48 -11.86 5.25 -20.37
CA ARG A 48 -12.05 4.19 -21.39
C ARG A 48 -10.88 3.20 -21.45
N ASN A 49 -9.64 3.66 -21.20
CA ASN A 49 -8.45 2.81 -21.27
C ASN A 49 -8.10 2.24 -19.88
N ARG A 50 -8.15 0.90 -19.73
CA ARG A 50 -7.80 0.20 -18.46
C ARG A 50 -6.41 0.56 -17.93
N ARG A 51 -5.42 0.68 -18.83
CA ARG A 51 -4.04 1.04 -18.47
C ARG A 51 -3.95 2.46 -17.90
N GLU A 52 -4.55 3.43 -18.59
CA GLU A 52 -4.59 4.82 -18.11
C GLU A 52 -5.39 4.96 -16.82
N LYS A 53 -6.49 4.22 -16.70
CA LYS A 53 -7.32 4.15 -15.50
C LYS A 53 -6.51 3.63 -14.31
N ALA A 54 -5.82 2.52 -14.47
CA ALA A 54 -4.96 1.94 -13.43
C ALA A 54 -3.81 2.90 -13.04
N PHE A 55 -3.16 3.52 -14.03
CA PHE A 55 -2.09 4.49 -13.78
C PHE A 55 -2.59 5.72 -13.02
N TYR A 56 -3.70 6.32 -13.46
CA TYR A 56 -4.26 7.51 -12.83
C TYR A 56 -4.73 7.23 -11.40
N SER A 57 -5.41 6.11 -11.17
CA SER A 57 -5.81 5.70 -9.82
C SER A 57 -4.61 5.44 -8.92
N ALA A 58 -3.53 4.85 -9.44
CA ALA A 58 -2.30 4.63 -8.68
C ALA A 58 -1.63 5.95 -8.27
N VAL A 59 -1.51 6.92 -9.19
CA VAL A 59 -0.95 8.26 -8.90
C VAL A 59 -1.81 9.02 -7.89
N LYS A 60 -3.14 8.97 -8.04
CA LYS A 60 -4.05 9.64 -7.12
C LYS A 60 -3.95 9.05 -5.71
N THR A 61 -4.01 7.73 -5.60
CA THR A 61 -3.90 7.03 -4.31
C THR A 61 -2.54 7.24 -3.64
N SER A 62 -1.44 7.14 -4.39
CA SER A 62 -0.11 7.36 -3.84
C SER A 62 0.06 8.79 -3.32
N SER A 63 -0.49 9.80 -4.00
CA SER A 63 -0.42 11.19 -3.53
C SER A 63 -1.11 11.42 -2.17
N THR A 64 -2.25 10.75 -1.93
CA THR A 64 -2.98 10.84 -0.65
C THR A 64 -2.23 10.11 0.46
N ILE A 65 -1.69 8.94 0.16
CA ILE A 65 -1.00 8.08 1.14
C ILE A 65 0.36 8.66 1.52
N ILE A 66 1.05 9.30 0.57
CA ILE A 66 2.31 9.99 0.83
C ILE A 66 2.10 11.14 1.82
N ARG A 67 1.02 11.92 1.63
CA ARG A 67 0.68 13.05 2.51
C ARG A 67 0.25 12.62 3.91
N GLY A 68 -0.42 11.48 4.04
CA GLY A 68 -0.84 10.93 5.33
C GLY A 68 0.17 9.93 5.88
N ILE A 69 -0.04 8.66 5.54
CA ILE A 69 0.63 7.51 6.14
C ILE A 69 2.15 7.58 6.02
N VAL A 70 2.70 7.91 4.85
CA VAL A 70 4.16 7.96 4.67
C VAL A 70 4.79 9.09 5.46
N LEU A 71 4.18 10.28 5.48
CA LEU A 71 4.71 11.42 6.22
C LEU A 71 4.79 11.13 7.73
N THR A 72 3.70 10.62 8.31
CA THR A 72 3.66 10.26 9.73
C THR A 72 4.67 9.14 10.05
N LYS A 73 4.87 8.20 9.11
CA LYS A 73 5.85 7.11 9.28
C LYS A 73 7.29 7.59 9.18
N LEU A 74 7.60 8.45 8.22
CA LEU A 74 8.93 9.03 8.03
C LEU A 74 9.33 9.85 9.25
N ILE A 75 8.40 10.65 9.80
CA ILE A 75 8.64 11.40 11.04
C ILE A 75 8.97 10.43 12.18
N GLY A 76 8.19 9.35 12.35
CA GLY A 76 8.48 8.32 13.33
C GLY A 76 9.87 7.69 13.15
N ILE A 77 10.22 7.29 11.92
CA ILE A 77 11.52 6.68 11.60
C ILE A 77 12.68 7.64 11.86
N VAL A 78 12.53 8.93 11.54
CA VAL A 78 13.58 9.95 11.78
C VAL A 78 13.83 10.15 13.27
N VAL A 79 12.77 10.19 14.09
CA VAL A 79 12.90 10.25 15.55
C VAL A 79 13.60 8.99 16.08
N LEU A 80 13.25 7.82 15.55
CA LEU A 80 13.87 6.55 15.90
C LEU A 80 15.35 6.48 15.49
N ALA A 81 15.74 7.14 14.39
CA ALA A 81 17.12 7.21 13.92
C ALA A 81 18.05 8.00 14.86
N PHE A 82 17.50 8.93 15.64
CA PHE A 82 18.24 9.65 16.69
C PHE A 82 18.36 8.87 18.00
N SER A 83 17.77 7.68 18.12
CA SER A 83 17.93 6.83 19.30
C SER A 83 19.29 6.13 19.31
N SER A 84 20.04 6.24 20.41
CA SER A 84 21.34 5.57 20.61
C SER A 84 21.24 4.05 20.75
N SER A 85 20.05 3.48 20.91
CA SER A 85 19.88 2.06 21.21
C SER A 85 20.13 1.17 19.99
N ILE A 86 21.02 0.18 20.13
CA ILE A 86 21.40 -0.77 19.07
C ILE A 86 20.18 -1.52 18.49
N LEU A 87 19.20 -1.83 19.35
CA LEU A 87 17.95 -2.48 18.96
C LEU A 87 17.09 -1.59 18.06
N PHE A 88 17.03 -0.29 18.33
CA PHE A 88 16.28 0.65 17.50
C PHE A 88 16.91 0.83 16.12
N LYS A 89 18.24 0.89 16.06
CA LYS A 89 18.95 1.06 14.79
C LYS A 89 18.89 -0.17 13.88
N VAL A 90 18.99 -1.37 14.44
CA VAL A 90 18.96 -2.60 13.64
C VAL A 90 17.52 -3.05 13.36
N TYR A 91 16.68 -3.18 14.39
CA TYR A 91 15.32 -3.73 14.22
C TYR A 91 14.29 -2.74 13.71
N TYR A 92 14.43 -1.43 13.96
CA TYR A 92 13.50 -0.46 13.40
C TYR A 92 14.02 0.10 12.08
N PHE A 93 15.22 0.66 12.00
CA PHE A 93 15.65 1.33 10.77
C PHE A 93 15.85 0.37 9.59
N GLN A 94 16.61 -0.73 9.73
CA GLN A 94 16.85 -1.65 8.61
C GLN A 94 15.59 -2.41 8.19
N MET A 95 14.79 -2.85 9.17
CA MET A 95 13.55 -3.56 8.89
C MET A 95 12.52 -2.63 8.21
N TYR A 96 12.42 -1.37 8.64
CA TYR A 96 11.57 -0.39 7.96
C TYR A 96 12.03 -0.08 6.55
N ALA A 97 13.34 0.10 6.36
CA ALA A 97 13.90 0.37 5.04
C ALA A 97 13.56 -0.76 4.06
N CYS A 98 13.76 -2.03 4.46
CA CYS A 98 13.45 -3.13 3.56
C CYS A 98 11.94 -3.26 3.29
N ALA A 99 11.11 -3.04 4.30
CA ALA A 99 9.67 -3.13 4.12
C ALA A 99 9.09 -2.02 3.24
N ILE A 100 9.65 -0.81 3.29
CA ILE A 100 9.30 0.29 2.37
C ILE A 100 9.74 -0.07 0.95
N MET A 101 10.95 -0.60 0.76
CA MET A 101 11.42 -1.02 -0.57
C MET A 101 10.56 -2.12 -1.17
N VAL A 102 10.28 -3.18 -0.41
CA VAL A 102 9.45 -4.31 -0.85
C VAL A 102 8.01 -3.86 -1.10
N GLY A 103 7.46 -3.04 -0.21
CA GLY A 103 6.11 -2.50 -0.29
C GLY A 103 5.93 -1.54 -1.46
N ALA A 104 6.91 -0.69 -1.75
CA ALA A 104 6.88 0.17 -2.93
C ALA A 104 6.97 -0.65 -4.21
N LEU A 105 7.94 -1.57 -4.29
CA LEU A 105 8.14 -2.39 -5.48
C LEU A 105 6.87 -3.20 -5.81
N HIS A 106 6.29 -3.89 -4.84
CA HIS A 106 5.13 -4.71 -5.14
C HIS A 106 3.80 -3.96 -5.03
N GLY A 107 3.64 -3.05 -4.08
CA GLY A 107 2.42 -2.28 -3.90
C GLY A 107 2.15 -1.34 -5.08
N LEU A 108 3.18 -0.61 -5.56
CA LEU A 108 2.99 0.31 -6.69
C LEU A 108 3.15 -0.34 -8.06
N ILE A 109 3.84 -1.47 -8.22
CA ILE A 109 4.02 -2.09 -9.56
C ILE A 109 3.03 -3.23 -9.77
N LEU A 110 2.96 -4.18 -8.83
CA LEU A 110 2.15 -5.39 -9.02
C LEU A 110 0.65 -5.06 -9.00
N LEU A 111 0.23 -4.12 -8.16
CA LEU A 111 -1.16 -3.78 -8.01
C LEU A 111 -1.78 -3.08 -9.24
N PRO A 112 -1.22 -2.00 -9.81
CA PRO A 112 -1.81 -1.39 -11.02
C PRO A 112 -1.68 -2.29 -12.25
N VAL A 113 -0.65 -3.14 -12.32
CA VAL A 113 -0.56 -4.15 -13.37
C VAL A 113 -1.71 -5.16 -13.23
N LEU A 114 -1.94 -5.68 -12.03
CA LEU A 114 -3.04 -6.61 -11.77
C LEU A 114 -4.41 -5.97 -12.09
N LEU A 115 -4.63 -4.72 -11.68
CA LEU A 115 -5.84 -3.97 -12.00
C LEU A 115 -5.96 -3.65 -13.50
N SER A 116 -4.85 -3.48 -14.22
CA SER A 116 -4.90 -3.26 -15.67
C SER A 116 -5.34 -4.52 -16.44
N TYR A 117 -5.02 -5.72 -15.95
CA TYR A 117 -5.39 -6.99 -16.59
C TYR A 117 -6.76 -7.49 -16.13
N LEU A 118 -6.99 -7.52 -14.82
CA LEU A 118 -8.19 -8.10 -14.18
C LEU A 118 -9.26 -7.06 -13.84
N GLY A 119 -8.97 -5.77 -14.01
CA GLY A 119 -9.88 -4.71 -13.61
C GLY A 119 -11.15 -4.68 -14.45
N PRO A 120 -12.33 -4.58 -13.81
CA PRO A 120 -13.60 -4.48 -14.52
C PRO A 120 -13.64 -3.19 -15.36
N PHE A 121 -14.13 -3.31 -16.61
CA PHE A 121 -14.13 -2.19 -17.56
C PHE A 121 -15.04 -1.05 -17.07
N ASN A 122 -16.25 -1.35 -16.62
CA ASN A 122 -17.23 -0.39 -16.11
C ASN A 122 -18.16 -1.06 -15.09
N LEU A 123 -18.07 -0.68 -13.81
CA LEU A 123 -19.10 -0.98 -12.80
C LEU A 123 -20.04 0.20 -12.53
N SER A 124 -19.87 1.32 -13.25
CA SER A 124 -20.68 2.54 -13.05
C SER A 124 -22.18 2.35 -13.34
N SER A 125 -22.62 1.21 -13.88
CA SER A 125 -24.04 0.98 -14.23
C SER A 125 -24.79 0.04 -13.30
N ARG A 126 -24.18 -0.54 -12.24
CA ARG A 126 -24.91 -1.49 -11.35
C ARG A 126 -25.42 -0.90 -10.05
N GLY A 127 -25.10 0.36 -9.76
CA GLY A 127 -25.67 1.11 -8.62
C GLY A 127 -26.83 2.04 -8.99
N SER A 128 -26.93 2.46 -10.26
CA SER A 128 -28.00 3.35 -10.76
C SER A 128 -29.20 2.60 -11.36
N MET A 129 -29.11 1.27 -11.53
CA MET A 129 -30.21 0.44 -12.02
C MET A 129 -31.19 0.01 -10.91
N LEU A 130 -31.01 0.50 -9.67
CA LEU A 130 -32.00 0.41 -8.59
C LEU A 130 -32.74 1.75 -8.37
N THR A 131 -32.48 2.75 -9.22
CA THR A 131 -33.21 4.02 -9.26
C THR A 131 -33.79 4.21 -10.67
N LEU A 132 -34.77 3.38 -11.04
CA LEU A 132 -35.74 3.71 -12.09
C LEU A 132 -37.03 4.23 -11.44
N PRO A 133 -37.80 5.05 -12.18
CA PRO A 133 -38.42 6.26 -11.67
C PRO A 133 -39.67 5.95 -10.85
N ILE A 134 -39.84 6.62 -9.71
CA ILE A 134 -41.19 6.88 -9.22
C ILE A 134 -41.70 8.05 -10.03
N GLN A 135 -42.38 7.71 -11.12
CA GLN A 135 -43.36 8.57 -11.75
C GLN A 135 -44.67 8.31 -11.02
N GLU A 136 -45.02 9.23 -10.12
CA GLU A 136 -46.31 9.93 -9.98
C GLU A 136 -46.10 11.12 -9.03
#